data_AF-A0A1H9B2W7-F1
#
_entry.id   AF-A0A1H9B2W7-F1
#
_cell.length_a   1.000
_cell.length_b   1.000
_cell.length_c   1.000
_cell.angle_alpha   90.00
_cell.angle_beta   90.00
_cell.angle_gamma   90.00
#
_symmetry.space_group_name_H-M   'P 1'
#
loop_
_entity.id
_entity.type
_entity.pdbx_description
1 polymer ?
#
loop_
_entity_poly.entity_id
_entity_poly.type
_entity_poly.pdbx_seq_one_letter_code
_entity_poly.pdbx_strand_id
1 'polypeptide(L)'
;MASYEILTPNKNGLPRIMILVEFGYDENGNRLRSRKTFTLHKLTESNIINAITQFERSLGTEPQTFAKPKKHTFKAFSMKFMADYVNIELKVKSRNTYENYQWGYLEVNPCANATKPKRQKSKRINYYTEPQMQQLLSTLPKLHIKHQLQIKIAMYCGLRMSEIVGLRLDSFEFVNNTIYVDRTL
;
A
#
# COMPACT_ATOMS: atom_id res chain seq x y z
N MET A 1 -16.91 7.94 4.67
CA MET A 1 -16.05 8.90 3.91
C MET A 1 -16.26 10.28 4.53
N ALA A 2 -15.20 11.08 4.70
CA ALA A 2 -15.27 12.38 5.38
C ALA A 2 -15.10 13.54 4.39
N SER A 3 -15.92 14.58 4.51
CA SER A 3 -15.80 15.85 3.77
C SER A 3 -15.68 17.02 4.73
N TYR A 4 -15.12 18.13 4.26
CA TYR A 4 -15.02 19.37 5.05
C TYR A 4 -15.40 20.60 4.23
N GLU A 5 -15.98 21.57 4.91
CA GLU A 5 -16.31 22.90 4.36
C GLU A 5 -15.64 23.98 5.22
N ILE A 6 -15.04 24.97 4.59
CA ILE A 6 -14.41 26.09 5.28
C ILE A 6 -15.50 27.12 5.60
N LEU A 7 -15.59 27.52 6.86
CA LEU A 7 -16.54 28.51 7.34
C LEU A 7 -15.87 29.88 7.54
N THR A 8 -16.71 30.90 7.73
CA THR A 8 -16.24 32.20 8.15
C THR A 8 -15.47 32.10 9.48
N PRO A 9 -14.38 32.88 9.63
CA PRO A 9 -13.56 32.85 10.83
C PRO A 9 -14.38 33.26 12.07
N ASN A 10 -13.95 32.80 13.25
CA ASN A 10 -14.59 33.18 14.50
C ASN A 10 -14.41 34.69 14.77
N LYS A 11 -15.11 35.23 15.77
CA LYS A 11 -14.94 36.60 16.29
C LYS A 11 -13.47 36.97 16.59
N ASN A 12 -12.64 35.96 16.88
CA ASN A 12 -11.20 36.11 17.17
C ASN A 12 -10.29 35.91 15.93
N GLY A 13 -10.85 35.87 14.72
CA GLY A 13 -10.10 35.71 13.47
C GLY A 13 -9.61 34.29 13.16
N LEU A 14 -9.84 33.32 14.05
CA LEU A 14 -9.39 31.93 13.85
C LEU A 14 -10.23 31.20 12.79
N PRO A 15 -9.59 30.45 11.86
CA PRO A 15 -10.30 29.71 10.83
C PRO A 15 -11.16 28.59 11.43
N ARG A 16 -12.31 28.35 10.80
CA ARG A 16 -13.26 27.31 11.21
C ARG A 16 -13.54 26.37 10.04
N ILE A 17 -13.68 25.09 10.34
CA ILE A 17 -14.10 24.09 9.37
C ILE A 17 -15.29 23.30 9.92
N MET A 18 -16.25 22.99 9.06
CA MET A 18 -17.31 22.02 9.34
C MET A 18 -16.93 20.71 8.71
N ILE A 19 -16.86 19.65 9.50
CA ILE A 19 -16.53 18.31 9.02
C ILE A 19 -17.81 17.48 9.04
N LEU A 20 -18.08 16.79 7.93
CA LEU A 20 -19.17 15.83 7.77
C LEU A 20 -18.57 14.44 7.59
N VAL A 21 -18.97 13.50 8.45
CA VAL A 21 -18.51 12.11 8.40
C VAL A 21 -19.71 11.19 8.21
N GLU A 22 -19.65 10.36 7.18
CA GLU A 22 -20.53 9.19 7.04
C GLU A 22 -19.89 8.00 7.77
N PHE A 23 -20.58 7.45 8.77
CA PHE A 23 -20.02 6.44 9.69
C PHE A 23 -20.81 5.12 9.76
N GLY A 24 -21.86 4.94 8.94
CA GLY A 24 -22.57 3.67 8.87
C GLY A 24 -23.93 3.78 8.18
N TYR A 25 -24.76 2.76 8.38
CA TYR A 25 -26.15 2.69 7.93
C TYR A 25 -27.05 2.40 9.13
N ASP A 26 -28.28 2.94 9.12
CA ASP A 26 -29.32 2.57 10.09
C ASP A 26 -29.93 1.19 9.76
N GLU A 27 -30.83 0.69 10.61
CA GLU A 27 -31.54 -0.58 10.41
C GLU A 27 -32.41 -0.59 9.13
N ASN A 28 -32.70 0.58 8.57
CA ASN A 28 -33.49 0.77 7.34
C ASN A 28 -32.60 0.96 6.09
N GLY A 29 -31.27 0.90 6.22
CA GLY A 29 -30.32 1.10 5.12
C GLY A 29 -30.05 2.56 4.74
N ASN A 30 -30.51 3.55 5.50
CA ASN A 30 -30.16 4.95 5.31
C ASN A 30 -28.78 5.26 5.89
N ARG A 31 -28.03 6.15 5.24
CA ARG A 31 -26.67 6.53 5.67
C ARG A 31 -26.71 7.38 6.95
N LEU A 32 -25.99 6.94 7.98
CA LEU A 32 -25.76 7.72 9.19
C LEU A 32 -24.66 8.75 8.96
N ARG A 33 -25.01 10.02 9.13
CA ARG A 33 -24.14 11.18 8.92
C ARG A 33 -24.07 12.01 10.19
N SER A 34 -22.88 12.41 10.57
CA SER A 34 -22.67 13.36 11.67
C SER A 34 -21.85 14.55 11.18
N ARG A 35 -22.17 15.74 11.69
CA ARG A 35 -21.43 16.97 11.40
C ARG A 35 -20.96 17.65 12.68
N LYS A 36 -19.75 18.18 12.65
CA LYS A 36 -19.19 18.94 13.77
C LYS A 36 -18.30 20.07 13.26
N THR A 37 -18.39 21.23 13.89
CA THR A 37 -17.55 22.38 13.57
C THR A 37 -16.32 22.39 14.48
N PHE A 38 -15.14 22.55 13.88
CA PHE A 38 -13.86 22.70 14.56
C PHE A 38 -13.27 24.08 14.29
N THR A 39 -12.75 24.71 15.34
CA THR A 39 -11.90 25.90 15.24
C THR A 39 -10.45 25.46 15.13
N LEU A 40 -9.76 25.87 14.07
CA LEU A 40 -8.35 25.55 13.84
C LEU A 40 -7.47 26.76 14.20
N HIS A 41 -6.23 26.49 14.61
CA HIS A 41 -5.24 27.55 14.81
C HIS A 41 -4.74 28.13 13.47
N LYS A 42 -4.53 27.27 12.47
CA LYS A 42 -4.14 27.63 11.10
C LYS A 42 -4.83 26.71 10.12
N LEU A 43 -5.22 27.24 8.96
CA LEU A 43 -5.82 26.48 7.87
C LEU A 43 -4.71 25.78 7.07
N THR A 44 -4.21 24.65 7.59
CA THR A 44 -3.22 23.79 6.93
C THR A 44 -3.77 22.40 6.76
N GLU A 45 -3.34 21.68 5.72
CA GLU A 45 -3.79 20.31 5.44
C GLU A 45 -3.60 19.38 6.64
N SER A 46 -2.46 19.49 7.35
CA SER A 46 -2.19 18.68 8.54
C SER A 46 -3.20 18.92 9.67
N ASN A 47 -3.61 20.18 9.90
CA ASN A 47 -4.58 20.51 10.93
C ASN A 47 -5.98 20.01 10.55
N ILE A 48 -6.33 20.08 9.27
CA ILE A 48 -7.59 19.55 8.73
C ILE A 48 -7.61 18.02 8.90
N ILE A 49 -6.55 17.32 8.49
CA ILE A 49 -6.43 15.86 8.63
C ILE A 49 -6.55 15.44 10.10
N ASN A 50 -5.86 16.14 11.01
CA ASN A 50 -5.93 15.83 12.44
C ASN A 50 -7.35 16.03 13.00
N ALA A 51 -8.06 17.09 12.59
CA ALA A 51 -9.44 17.35 13.02
C ALA A 51 -10.42 16.29 12.48
N ILE A 52 -10.26 15.87 11.21
CA ILE A 52 -11.04 14.77 10.62
C ILE A 52 -10.79 13.48 11.42
N THR A 53 -9.53 13.13 11.64
CA THR A 53 -9.13 11.92 12.39
C THR A 53 -9.71 11.93 13.81
N GLN A 54 -9.69 13.09 14.48
CA GLN A 54 -10.26 13.23 15.81
C GLN A 54 -11.78 13.02 15.81
N PHE A 55 -12.46 13.49 14.77
CA PHE A 55 -13.91 13.35 14.65
C PHE A 55 -14.31 11.90 14.30
N GLU A 56 -13.60 11.24 13.39
CA GLU A 56 -13.81 9.82 13.07
C GLU A 56 -13.65 8.92 14.32
N ARG A 57 -12.60 9.16 15.13
CA ARG A 57 -12.43 8.44 16.40
C ARG A 57 -13.60 8.62 17.37
N SER A 58 -14.19 9.80 17.41
CA SER A 58 -15.35 10.07 18.29
C SER A 58 -16.62 9.33 17.85
N LEU A 59 -16.68 8.89 16.58
CA LEU A 59 -17.80 8.15 16.01
C LEU A 59 -17.56 6.63 16.02
N GLY A 60 -16.44 6.16 16.59
CA GLY A 60 -16.10 4.73 16.65
C GLY A 60 -15.68 4.13 15.31
N THR A 61 -15.54 4.94 14.26
CA THR A 61 -15.01 4.50 12.98
C THR A 61 -13.49 4.33 13.13
N GLU A 62 -12.97 3.11 12.95
CA GLU A 62 -11.52 2.94 12.88
C GLU A 62 -11.00 3.72 11.66
N PRO A 63 -10.11 4.71 11.82
CA PRO A 63 -9.50 5.34 10.67
C PRO A 63 -8.78 4.25 9.88
N GLN A 64 -8.93 4.27 8.54
CA GLN A 64 -7.97 3.62 7.65
C GLN A 64 -6.64 4.37 7.77
N THR A 65 -5.98 4.17 8.90
CA THR A 65 -4.67 4.72 9.15
C THR A 65 -3.71 3.86 8.38
N PHE A 66 -3.15 4.39 7.29
CA PHE A 66 -1.74 4.12 7.05
C PHE A 66 -1.06 4.58 8.32
N ALA A 67 -0.72 3.63 9.20
CA ALA A 67 -0.02 3.95 10.43
C ALA A 67 1.15 4.83 10.01
N LYS A 68 1.17 6.10 10.44
CA LYS A 68 2.33 6.98 10.26
C LYS A 68 3.54 6.10 10.55
N PRO A 69 4.53 5.97 9.64
CA PRO A 69 5.60 5.00 9.82
C PRO A 69 6.15 5.25 11.21
N LYS A 70 5.86 4.33 12.14
CA LYS A 70 6.37 4.43 13.50
C LYS A 70 7.87 4.51 13.27
N LYS A 71 8.51 5.54 13.83
CA LYS A 71 9.97 5.62 13.85
C LYS A 71 10.45 4.44 14.71
N HIS A 72 10.50 3.26 14.12
CA HIS A 72 11.09 2.10 14.71
C HIS A 72 12.59 2.34 14.65
N THR A 73 13.23 2.32 15.82
CA THR A 73 14.68 2.24 15.83
C THR A 73 15.09 0.93 15.17
N PHE A 74 16.24 0.91 14.52
CA PHE A 74 16.77 -0.31 13.93
C PHE A 74 16.87 -1.44 14.97
N LYS A 75 17.12 -1.11 16.24
CA LYS A 75 17.10 -2.04 17.37
C LYS A 75 15.73 -2.68 17.61
N ALA A 76 14.65 -1.88 17.60
CA ALA A 76 13.30 -2.41 17.77
C ALA A 76 12.89 -3.28 16.57
N PHE A 77 13.30 -2.89 15.37
CA PHE A 77 13.11 -3.70 14.17
C PHE A 77 13.88 -5.03 14.27
N SER A 78 15.17 -5.00 14.64
CA SER A 78 15.99 -6.21 14.68
C SER A 78 15.46 -7.23 15.68
N MET A 79 15.05 -6.79 16.88
CA MET A 79 14.40 -7.68 17.86
C MET A 79 13.15 -8.36 17.30
N LYS A 80 12.28 -7.58 16.65
CA LYS A 80 11.05 -8.10 16.06
C LYS A 80 11.34 -9.05 14.88
N PHE A 81 12.29 -8.69 14.03
CA PHE A 81 12.74 -9.54 12.91
C PHE A 81 13.33 -10.87 13.40
N MET A 82 14.10 -10.86 14.49
CA MET A 82 14.62 -12.10 15.07
C MET A 82 13.49 -13.02 15.55
N ALA A 83 12.50 -12.45 16.24
CA ALA A 83 11.37 -13.21 16.78
C ALA A 83 10.45 -13.76 15.68
N ASP A 84 10.04 -12.90 14.76
CA ASP A 84 8.98 -13.21 13.79
C ASP A 84 9.49 -14.03 12.59
N TYR A 85 10.78 -13.92 12.25
CA TYR A 85 11.33 -14.53 11.03
C TYR A 85 12.49 -15.48 11.33
N VAL A 86 13.50 -15.02 12.07
CA VAL A 86 14.75 -15.79 12.27
C VAL A 86 14.54 -17.05 13.12
N ASN A 87 13.76 -16.94 14.19
CA ASN A 87 13.51 -18.07 15.08
C ASN A 87 12.56 -19.10 14.48
N ILE A 88 11.66 -18.68 13.58
CA ILE A 88 10.57 -19.49 13.05
C ILE A 88 10.96 -20.16 11.73
N GLU A 89 11.51 -19.40 10.78
CA GLU A 89 11.62 -19.85 9.38
C GLU A 89 13.03 -20.28 8.98
N LEU A 90 14.07 -19.80 9.67
CA LEU A 90 15.45 -20.03 9.25
C LEU A 90 16.02 -21.37 9.74
N LYS A 91 16.83 -22.00 8.87
CA LYS A 91 17.60 -23.18 9.20
C LYS A 91 18.61 -22.87 10.32
N VAL A 92 18.84 -23.84 11.21
CA VAL A 92 19.69 -23.74 12.41
C VAL A 92 21.02 -23.01 12.16
N LYS A 93 21.75 -23.34 11.09
CA LYS A 93 23.03 -22.69 10.75
C LYS A 93 22.90 -21.18 10.56
N SER A 94 21.87 -20.74 9.85
CA SER A 94 21.63 -19.32 9.57
C SER A 94 21.08 -18.61 10.80
N ARG A 95 20.18 -19.26 11.56
CA ARG A 95 19.66 -18.77 12.83
C ARG A 95 20.78 -18.47 13.84
N ASN A 96 21.67 -19.43 14.08
CA ASN A 96 22.81 -19.28 15.00
C ASN A 96 23.74 -18.15 14.56
N THR A 97 23.88 -17.93 13.25
CA THR A 97 24.69 -16.83 12.72
C THR A 97 24.09 -15.47 13.14
N TYR A 98 22.79 -15.29 12.96
CA TYR A 98 22.08 -14.06 13.36
C TYR A 98 22.08 -13.83 14.88
N GLU A 99 21.85 -14.89 15.68
CA GLU A 99 21.93 -14.83 17.14
C GLU A 99 23.32 -14.38 17.62
N ASN A 100 24.39 -14.91 17.03
CA ASN A 100 25.77 -14.55 17.39
C ASN A 100 26.12 -13.08 17.11
N TYR A 101 25.54 -12.46 16.07
CA TYR A 101 25.73 -11.02 15.82
C TYR A 101 24.94 -10.14 16.79
N GLN A 102 23.70 -10.50 17.08
CA GLN A 102 22.82 -9.70 17.93
C GLN A 102 23.31 -9.64 19.38
N TRP A 103 23.94 -10.71 19.85
CA TRP A 103 24.48 -10.83 21.21
C TRP A 103 25.92 -10.33 21.34
N GLY A 104 26.54 -9.88 20.23
CA GLY A 104 27.90 -9.34 20.24
C GLY A 104 29.01 -10.39 20.41
N TYR A 105 28.72 -11.68 20.25
CA TYR A 105 29.72 -12.75 20.32
C TYR A 105 30.72 -12.73 19.15
N LEU A 106 30.41 -12.01 18.06
CA LEU A 106 31.29 -11.80 16.92
C LEU A 106 31.47 -10.30 16.68
N GLU A 107 32.67 -9.78 16.94
CA GLU A 107 33.03 -8.37 16.70
C GLU A 107 33.04 -8.02 15.21
N VAL A 108 33.32 -8.99 14.35
CA VAL A 108 33.44 -8.83 12.90
C VAL A 108 32.66 -9.93 12.20
N ASN A 109 32.05 -9.57 11.07
CA ASN A 109 31.25 -10.49 10.27
C ASN A 109 32.11 -11.59 9.62
N PRO A 110 32.01 -12.89 10.00
CA PRO A 110 32.72 -13.99 9.33
C PRO A 110 32.51 -14.09 7.81
N CYS A 111 31.42 -13.53 7.28
CA CYS A 111 31.15 -13.43 5.85
C CYS A 111 31.64 -12.11 5.22
N ALA A 112 32.25 -11.19 5.98
CA ALA A 112 32.82 -9.94 5.44
C ALA A 112 33.91 -10.21 4.40
N ASN A 113 34.71 -11.26 4.64
CA ASN A 113 35.78 -11.70 3.74
C ASN A 113 35.32 -12.81 2.78
N ALA A 114 34.04 -13.20 2.81
CA ALA A 114 33.53 -14.20 1.89
C ALA A 114 33.35 -13.56 0.50
N THR A 115 34.04 -14.10 -0.50
CA THR A 115 33.82 -13.73 -1.89
C THR A 115 32.43 -14.17 -2.33
N LYS A 116 31.56 -13.20 -2.63
CA LYS A 116 30.22 -13.49 -3.14
C LYS A 116 30.33 -14.38 -4.38
N PRO A 117 29.61 -15.51 -4.45
CA PRO A 117 29.66 -16.35 -5.64
C PRO A 117 29.21 -15.53 -6.84
N LYS A 118 29.99 -15.59 -7.93
CA LYS A 118 29.64 -14.88 -9.17
C LYS A 118 28.28 -15.39 -9.65
N ARG A 119 27.28 -14.50 -9.65
CA ARG A 119 25.95 -14.82 -10.18
C ARG A 119 26.15 -15.23 -11.63
N GLN A 120 25.83 -16.47 -11.97
CA GLN A 120 25.76 -16.88 -13.36
C GLN A 120 24.79 -15.94 -14.06
N LYS A 121 25.19 -15.38 -15.21
CA LYS A 121 24.31 -14.49 -15.98
C LYS A 121 23.00 -15.24 -16.19
N SER A 122 21.87 -14.61 -15.84
CA SER A 122 20.57 -15.22 -16.10
C SER A 122 20.48 -15.57 -17.58
N LYS A 123 19.95 -16.75 -17.89
CA LYS A 123 19.65 -17.13 -19.27
C LYS A 123 18.87 -16.00 -19.95
N ARG A 124 19.08 -15.81 -21.25
CA ARG A 124 18.33 -14.81 -22.03
C ARG A 124 16.83 -15.04 -21.80
N ILE A 125 16.10 -13.95 -21.57
CA ILE A 125 14.65 -14.01 -21.34
C ILE A 125 14.02 -14.51 -22.65
N ASN A 126 13.26 -15.60 -22.58
CA ASN A 126 12.48 -16.09 -23.71
C ASN A 126 11.29 -15.15 -23.92
N TYR A 127 11.07 -14.73 -25.17
CA TYR A 127 9.97 -13.87 -25.58
C TYR A 127 9.04 -14.62 -26.53
N TYR A 128 7.77 -14.22 -26.55
CA TYR A 128 6.78 -14.80 -27.46
C TYR A 128 7.02 -14.28 -28.88
N THR A 129 6.95 -15.19 -29.85
CA THR A 129 6.89 -14.83 -31.27
C THR A 129 5.45 -14.52 -31.67
N GLU A 130 5.27 -13.78 -32.77
CA GLU A 130 3.94 -13.47 -33.32
C GLU A 130 2.99 -14.69 -33.45
N PRO A 131 3.40 -15.85 -34.03
CA PRO A 131 2.51 -17.01 -34.11
C PRO A 131 2.15 -17.57 -32.73
N GLN A 132 3.06 -17.50 -31.76
CA GLN A 132 2.78 -17.93 -30.39
C GLN A 132 1.76 -16.99 -29.71
N MET A 133 1.83 -15.69 -29.99
CA MET A 133 0.82 -14.74 -29.49
C MET A 133 -0.56 -14.99 -30.10
N GLN A 134 -0.64 -15.31 -31.39
CA GLN A 134 -1.91 -15.68 -32.02
C GLN A 134 -2.51 -16.95 -31.41
N GLN A 135 -1.68 -17.96 -31.13
CA GLN A 135 -2.11 -19.18 -30.44
C GLN A 135 -2.56 -18.90 -29.00
N LEU A 136 -1.90 -17.97 -28.29
CA LEU A 136 -2.34 -17.55 -26.97
C LEU A 136 -3.71 -16.87 -27.04
N LEU A 137 -3.90 -15.93 -27.96
CA LEU A 137 -5.16 -15.21 -28.15
C LEU A 137 -6.33 -16.15 -28.50
N SER A 138 -6.10 -17.20 -29.29
CA SER A 138 -7.14 -18.19 -29.65
C SER A 138 -7.57 -19.09 -28.49
N THR A 139 -6.71 -19.26 -27.48
CA THR A 139 -7.01 -20.08 -26.30
C THR A 139 -7.59 -19.28 -25.13
N LEU A 140 -7.40 -17.95 -25.12
CA LEU A 140 -7.93 -17.06 -24.08
C LEU A 140 -9.43 -17.22 -23.78
N PRO A 141 -10.34 -17.36 -24.77
CA PRO A 141 -11.78 -17.44 -24.49
C PRO A 141 -12.17 -18.63 -23.59
N LYS A 142 -11.33 -19.67 -23.51
CA LYS A 142 -11.55 -20.85 -22.67
C LYS A 142 -11.26 -20.60 -21.18
N LEU A 143 -10.52 -19.54 -20.86
CA LEU A 143 -10.11 -19.21 -19.49
C LEU A 143 -11.18 -18.38 -18.77
N HIS A 144 -11.11 -18.32 -17.44
CA HIS A 144 -11.97 -17.44 -16.66
C HIS A 144 -11.75 -15.95 -17.03
N ILE A 145 -12.81 -15.15 -17.01
CA ILE A 145 -12.83 -13.74 -17.44
C ILE A 145 -11.70 -12.89 -16.83
N LYS A 146 -11.35 -13.16 -15.56
CA LYS A 146 -10.26 -12.48 -14.84
C LYS A 146 -8.90 -12.68 -15.54
N HIS A 147 -8.58 -13.90 -15.93
CA HIS A 147 -7.32 -14.22 -16.60
C HIS A 147 -7.31 -13.70 -18.04
N GLN A 148 -8.47 -13.73 -18.72
CA GLN A 148 -8.60 -13.12 -20.04
C GLN A 148 -8.25 -11.63 -20.02
N LEU A 149 -8.81 -10.89 -19.06
CA LEU A 149 -8.57 -9.47 -18.89
C LEU A 149 -7.09 -9.19 -18.59
N GLN A 150 -6.52 -9.88 -17.59
CA GLN A 150 -5.13 -9.68 -17.18
C GLN A 150 -4.15 -9.91 -18.33
N ILE A 151 -4.33 -11.01 -19.07
CA ILE A 151 -3.42 -11.35 -20.19
C ILE A 151 -3.57 -10.35 -21.34
N LYS A 152 -4.79 -9.90 -21.65
CA LYS A 152 -5.01 -8.85 -22.67
C LYS A 152 -4.33 -7.54 -22.28
N ILE A 153 -4.52 -7.08 -21.04
CA ILE A 153 -3.87 -5.85 -20.56
C ILE A 153 -2.35 -5.98 -20.59
N ALA A 154 -1.81 -7.14 -20.16
CA ALA A 154 -0.37 -7.39 -20.22
C ALA A 154 0.18 -7.36 -21.66
N MET A 155 -0.55 -7.95 -22.62
CA MET A 155 -0.13 -7.97 -24.03
C MET A 155 -0.24 -6.61 -24.73
N TYR A 156 -1.35 -5.90 -24.55
CA TYR A 156 -1.61 -4.65 -25.27
C TYR A 156 -0.94 -3.44 -24.62
N CYS A 157 -0.90 -3.38 -23.29
CA CYS A 157 -0.36 -2.23 -22.56
C CYS A 157 1.06 -2.46 -22.01
N GLY A 158 1.55 -3.70 -21.97
CA GLY A 158 2.90 -4.02 -21.49
C GLY A 158 3.09 -3.82 -19.97
N LEU A 159 2.01 -3.82 -19.21
CA LEU A 159 2.05 -3.57 -17.76
C LEU A 159 2.62 -4.77 -16.99
N ARG A 160 3.31 -4.49 -15.88
CA ARG A 160 3.78 -5.52 -14.95
C ARG A 160 2.60 -6.12 -14.19
N MET A 161 2.76 -7.37 -13.73
CA MET A 161 1.69 -8.06 -13.02
C MET A 161 1.21 -7.30 -11.76
N SER A 162 2.14 -6.68 -11.02
CA SER A 162 1.82 -5.86 -9.84
C SER A 162 1.10 -4.56 -10.18
N GLU A 163 1.33 -4.00 -11.37
CA GLU A 163 0.63 -2.82 -11.88
C GLU A 163 -0.79 -3.21 -12.32
N ILE A 164 -0.95 -4.33 -13.04
CA ILE A 164 -2.26 -4.85 -13.49
C ILE A 164 -3.18 -5.14 -12.30
N VAL A 165 -2.63 -5.76 -11.26
CA VAL A 165 -3.39 -6.08 -10.03
C VAL A 165 -3.75 -4.80 -9.24
N GLY A 166 -2.94 -3.75 -9.36
CA GLY A 166 -3.18 -2.45 -8.72
C GLY A 166 -4.20 -1.55 -9.43
N LEU A 167 -4.63 -1.90 -10.66
CA LEU A 167 -5.60 -1.12 -11.44
C LEU A 167 -6.96 -1.03 -10.74
N ARG A 168 -7.54 0.16 -10.72
CA ARG A 168 -8.90 0.42 -10.22
C ARG A 168 -9.78 0.97 -11.34
N LEU A 169 -11.09 0.97 -11.14
CA LEU A 169 -12.03 1.52 -12.12
C LEU A 169 -11.74 3.00 -12.43
N ASP A 170 -11.33 3.76 -11.42
CA ASP A 170 -10.97 5.18 -11.55
C ASP A 170 -9.74 5.43 -12.45
N SER A 171 -8.94 4.39 -12.73
CA SER A 171 -7.76 4.46 -13.59
C SER A 171 -8.10 4.46 -15.08
N PHE A 172 -9.35 4.15 -15.47
CA PHE A 172 -9.76 4.03 -16.87
C PHE A 172 -10.49 5.30 -17.34
N GLU A 173 -9.90 6.00 -18.31
CA GLU A 173 -10.55 7.12 -18.98
C GLU A 173 -11.03 6.69 -20.37
N PHE A 174 -12.33 6.41 -20.46
CA PHE A 174 -12.95 5.87 -21.68
C PHE A 174 -13.10 6.90 -22.82
N VAL A 175 -13.00 8.20 -22.53
CA VAL A 175 -13.12 9.26 -23.55
C VAL A 175 -11.86 9.30 -24.41
N ASN A 176 -10.69 9.26 -23.77
CA ASN A 176 -9.39 9.34 -24.43
C ASN A 176 -8.77 7.96 -24.70
N ASN A 177 -9.43 6.87 -24.27
CA ASN A 177 -8.91 5.50 -24.31
C ASN A 177 -7.55 5.35 -23.61
N THR A 178 -7.39 6.00 -22.46
CA THR A 178 -6.15 6.01 -21.68
C THR A 178 -6.33 5.24 -20.36
N ILE A 179 -5.24 4.60 -19.92
CA ILE A 179 -5.17 3.92 -18.62
C ILE A 179 -4.12 4.62 -17.79
N TYR A 180 -4.52 5.12 -16.62
CA TYR A 180 -3.64 5.79 -15.67
C TYR A 180 -3.10 4.80 -14.63
N VAL A 181 -1.79 4.59 -14.62
CA VAL A 181 -1.12 3.64 -13.71
C VAL A 181 -0.35 4.42 -12.64
N ASP A 182 -0.91 4.47 -11.42
CA ASP A 182 -0.33 5.19 -10.28
C ASP A 182 0.08 4.27 -9.11
N ARG A 183 -0.36 3.01 -9.13
CA ARG A 183 -0.27 2.08 -7.99
C ARG A 183 0.32 0.75 -8.42
N THR A 184 1.11 0.18 -7.52
CA THR A 184 1.52 -1.23 -7.56
C THR A 184 1.14 -1.89 -6.25
N LEU A 185 0.69 -3.14 -6.33
CA LEU A 185 0.38 -3.96 -5.16
C LEU A 185 1.63 -4.74 -4.69
#